data_AF-A0A5D4RGQ7-F1
#
_entry.id   AF-A0A5D4RGQ7-F1
#
_cell.length_a   1.000
_cell.length_b   1.000
_cell.length_c   1.000
_cell.angle_alpha   90.00
_cell.angle_beta   90.00
_cell.angle_gamma   90.00
#
_symmetry.space_group_name_H-M   'P 1'
#
loop_
_entity.id
_entity.type
_entity.pdbx_description
1 polymer ?
#
loop_
_entity_poly.entity_id
_entity_poly.type
_entity_poly.pdbx_seq_one_letter_code
_entity_poly.pdbx_strand_id
1 'polypeptide(L)' 'MRVRVRDLLFEIEDCRRQMVEMALKSSFADEQVVDLSVRLDDLLNQYQGFKHH' A
#
# COMPACT_ATOMS: atom_id res chain seq x y z
N MET A 1 -9.44 19.63 0.51
CA MET A 1 -8.35 18.73 0.97
C MET A 1 -8.80 17.31 1.33
N ARG A 2 -10.06 17.05 1.74
CA ARG A 2 -10.53 15.70 2.13
C ARG A 2 -10.51 14.62 1.04
N VAL A 3 -10.64 15.01 -0.24
CA VAL A 3 -10.67 14.06 -1.38
C VAL A 3 -9.34 13.31 -1.51
N ARG A 4 -8.20 14.03 -1.43
CA ARG A 4 -6.85 13.44 -1.58
C ARG A 4 -6.50 12.38 -0.54
N VAL A 5 -6.95 12.56 0.70
CA VAL A 5 -6.70 11.58 1.78
C VAL A 5 -7.54 10.32 1.58
N ARG A 6 -8.76 10.45 1.07
CA ARG A 6 -9.64 9.32 0.76
C ARG A 6 -9.07 8.49 -0.39
N ASP A 7 -8.57 9.15 -1.44
CA ASP A 7 -7.96 8.49 -2.59
C ASP A 7 -6.71 7.71 -2.17
N LEU A 8 -5.87 8.34 -1.32
CA LEU A 8 -4.68 7.69 -0.76
C LEU A 8 -5.03 6.45 0.09
N LEU A 9 -6.05 6.53 0.94
CA LEU A 9 -6.52 5.38 1.71
C LEU A 9 -7.06 4.25 0.83
N PHE A 10 -7.70 4.60 -0.29
CA PHE A 10 -8.16 3.61 -1.26
C PHE A 10 -6.97 2.90 -1.92
N GLU A 11 -5.94 3.64 -2.33
CA GLU A 11 -4.72 3.07 -2.91
C GLU A 11 -3.95 2.20 -1.93
N ILE A 12 -3.88 2.59 -0.65
CA ILE A 12 -3.26 1.78 0.42
C ILE A 12 -3.98 0.43 0.53
N GLU A 13 -5.32 0.44 0.64
CA GLU A 13 -6.08 -0.79 0.78
C GLU A 13 -6.05 -1.66 -0.47
N ASP A 14 -5.99 -1.06 -1.66
CA ASP A 14 -5.86 -1.80 -2.91
C ASP A 14 -4.48 -2.46 -3.05
N CYS A 15 -3.41 -1.72 -2.76
CA CYS A 15 -2.05 -2.24 -2.76
C CYS A 15 -1.89 -3.38 -1.73
N ARG A 16 -2.47 -3.23 -0.53
CA ARG A 16 -2.49 -4.26 0.51
C ARG A 16 -3.21 -5.53 0.05
N ARG A 17 -4.39 -5.40 -0.59
CA ARG A 17 -5.13 -6.55 -1.11
C ARG A 17 -4.31 -7.31 -2.16
N GLN A 18 -3.74 -6.61 -3.13
CA GLN A 18 -2.93 -7.22 -4.19
C GLN A 18 -1.71 -7.96 -3.61
N MET A 19 -1.01 -7.35 -2.66
CA MET A 19 0.14 -7.96 -1.98
C MET A 19 -0.25 -9.27 -1.29
N VAL A 20 -1.35 -9.27 -0.53
CA VAL A 20 -1.83 -10.47 0.19
C VAL A 20 -2.30 -11.55 -0.78
N GLU A 21 -3.10 -11.19 -1.79
CA GLU A 21 -3.58 -12.15 -2.79
C GLU A 21 -2.45 -12.82 -3.56
N MET A 22 -1.40 -12.07 -3.88
CA MET A 22 -0.22 -12.59 -4.57
C MET A 22 0.63 -13.46 -3.64
N ALA A 23 0.88 -13.01 -2.41
CA ALA A 23 1.63 -13.77 -1.42
C ALA A 23 0.98 -15.12 -1.08
N LEU A 24 -0.36 -15.18 -1.08
CA LEU A 24 -1.12 -16.42 -0.89
C LEU A 24 -0.99 -17.38 -2.09
N LYS A 25 -0.73 -16.86 -3.30
CA LYS A 25 -0.56 -17.67 -4.52
C LYS A 25 0.88 -18.13 -4.72
N SER A 26 1.86 -17.34 -4.30
CA SER A 26 3.28 -17.68 -4.37
C SER A 26 3.93 -17.74 -2.99
N SER A 27 4.50 -16.64 -2.52
CA SER A 27 5.18 -16.51 -1.24
C SER A 27 5.33 -15.04 -0.88
N PHE A 28 5.44 -14.72 0.42
CA PHE A 28 5.80 -13.37 0.87
C PHE A 28 7.22 -12.94 0.46
N ALA A 29 8.05 -13.88 0.02
CA ALA A 29 9.39 -13.61 -0.51
C ALA A 29 9.44 -13.52 -2.05
N ASP A 30 8.29 -13.61 -2.72
CA ASP A 30 8.20 -13.39 -4.17
C ASP A 30 8.58 -11.94 -4.49
N GLU A 31 9.42 -11.73 -5.51
CA GLU A 31 9.92 -10.42 -5.90
C GLU A 31 8.79 -9.42 -6.16
N GLN A 32 7.68 -9.86 -6.78
CA GLN A 32 6.53 -8.99 -7.02
C GLN A 32 5.77 -8.64 -5.74
N VAL A 33 5.76 -9.54 -4.75
CA VAL A 33 5.16 -9.26 -3.43
C VAL A 33 6.02 -8.27 -2.65
N VAL A 34 7.35 -8.38 -2.77
CA VAL A 34 8.30 -7.42 -2.18
C VAL A 34 8.17 -6.04 -2.85
N ASP A 35 8.03 -5.97 -4.18
CA ASP A 35 7.78 -4.70 -4.86
C ASP A 35 6.46 -4.05 -4.42
N LEU A 36 5.41 -4.87 -4.25
CA LEU A 36 4.13 -4.41 -3.71
C LEU A 36 4.23 -3.94 -2.26
N SER A 37 5.09 -4.55 -1.44
CA SER A 37 5.30 -4.12 -0.05
C SER A 37 6.05 -2.78 0.02
N VAL A 38 7.06 -2.57 -0.83
CA VAL A 38 7.75 -1.27 -0.95
C VAL A 38 6.77 -0.17 -1.34
N ARG A 39 5.91 -0.42 -2.33
CA ARG A 39 4.88 0.54 -2.74
C ARG A 39 3.87 0.82 -1.63
N LEU A 40 3.47 -0.21 -0.87
CA LEU A 40 2.56 -0.04 0.27
C LEU A 40 3.17 0.85 1.35
N ASP A 41 4.45 0.65 1.66
CA ASP A 41 5.19 1.48 2.61
C ASP A 41 5.26 2.94 2.16
N ASP A 42 5.53 3.21 0.87
CA ASP A 42 5.52 4.57 0.32
C ASP A 42 4.16 5.27 0.47
N LEU A 43 3.06 4.56 0.24
CA LEU A 43 1.71 5.10 0.40
C LEU A 43 1.39 5.37 1.87
N LEU A 44 1.80 4.48 2.78
CA LEU A 44 1.64 4.67 4.22
C LEU A 44 2.44 5.87 4.73
N ASN A 45 3.67 6.06 4.24
CA ASN A 45 4.52 7.21 4.56
C ASN A 45 3.88 8.52 4.09
N GLN A 46 3.34 8.55 2.88
CA GLN A 46 2.59 9.71 2.38
C GLN A 46 1.39 10.03 3.30
N TYR A 47 0.63 9.02 3.70
CA TYR A 47 -0.53 9.21 4.57
C TYR A 47 -0.13 9.71 5.96
N GLN A 48 0.96 9.19 6.51
CA GLN A 48 1.51 9.66 7.78
C GLN A 48 1.97 11.12 7.70
N GLY A 49 2.56 11.54 6.57
CA GLY A 49 2.88 12.94 6.29
C GLY A 49 1.63 13.83 6.27
N PHE A 50 0.54 13.37 5.66
CA PHE A 50 -0.75 14.09 5.69
C PHE A 50 -1.37 14.19 7.10
N LYS A 51 -1.14 13.22 7.98
CA LYS A 51 -1.68 13.21 9.35
C LYS A 51 -0.92 14.11 10.33
N HIS A 52 0.34 14.42 10.05
CA HIS A 52 1.20 15.25 10.92
C HIS A 52 1.18 16.76 10.60
N HIS A 53 0.38 17.18 9.62
CA HIS A 53 0.12 18.58 9.25
C HIS A 53 -1.30 19.00 9.63
#